data_AF-A0A7K6AEL5-F1
#
_entry.id   AF-A0A7K6AEL5-F1
#
_cell.length_a   1.000
_cell.length_b   1.000
_cell.length_c   1.000
_cell.angle_alpha   90.00
_cell.angle_beta   90.00
_cell.angle_gamma   90.00
#
_symmetry.space_group_name_H-M   'P 1'
#
loop_
_entity.id
_entity.type
_entity.pdbx_description
1 polymer ?
#
loop_
_entity_poly.entity_id
_entity_poly.type
_entity_poly.pdbx_seq_one_letter_code
_entity_poly.pdbx_strand_id
1 'polypeptide(L)'
;SQGERVLAELLQLPRRGVSVRVAVNVPSAKTPVGDLRALESSGASVRAVDLPRLTGGVLHTKLWLVDGRHLYLGSANMDWRALTQVKELGAAIYNCSCLAQDVAKIFEAYWALGVPGASIPSPWPESFSTSFNLQTPLALTLNGTDASVYFSSSPPPLCAEGRTGDLAALLDVIDGAAAFVDVAVMSYLPGTEFSRPERFWPAIDERLRRAAVERGVAVRLLAGCWSHSRPQMFPFLRSLAAL
;
A
#
# COMPACT_ATOMS: atom_id res chain seq x y z
N SER A 1 -10.38 -1.02 -23.29
CA SER A 1 -10.97 -0.92 -21.94
C SER A 1 -10.65 0.43 -21.32
N GLN A 2 -11.23 0.79 -20.16
CA GLN A 2 -10.91 2.08 -19.50
C GLN A 2 -9.43 2.16 -19.08
N GLY A 3 -8.84 1.06 -18.59
CA GLY A 3 -7.43 1.02 -18.21
C GLY A 3 -6.47 1.16 -19.40
N GLU A 4 -6.80 0.62 -20.58
CA GLU A 4 -5.98 0.79 -21.79
C GLU A 4 -5.89 2.27 -22.20
N ARG A 5 -6.97 3.04 -21.99
CA ARG A 5 -6.95 4.50 -22.20
C ARG A 5 -6.02 5.20 -21.23
N VAL A 6 -5.94 4.76 -19.97
CA VAL A 6 -4.99 5.30 -18.99
C VAL A 6 -3.56 5.09 -19.47
N LEU A 7 -3.20 3.87 -19.91
CA LEU A 7 -1.88 3.60 -20.46
C LEU A 7 -1.60 4.47 -21.70
N ALA A 8 -2.56 4.58 -22.62
CA ALA A 8 -2.42 5.42 -23.81
C ALA A 8 -2.15 6.90 -23.47
N GLU A 9 -2.84 7.45 -22.46
CA GLU A 9 -2.61 8.82 -21.99
C GLU A 9 -1.20 8.98 -21.37
N LEU A 10 -0.79 8.04 -20.51
CA LEU A 10 0.55 8.05 -19.90
C LEU A 10 1.67 8.06 -20.96
N LEU A 11 1.52 7.28 -22.04
CA LEU A 11 2.49 7.22 -23.14
C LEU A 11 2.59 8.54 -23.92
N GLN A 12 1.58 9.41 -23.86
CA GLN A 12 1.60 10.71 -24.54
C GLN A 12 2.11 11.85 -23.65
N LEU A 13 2.20 11.64 -22.33
CA LEU A 13 2.62 12.69 -21.39
C LEU A 13 4.02 13.24 -21.64
N PRO A 14 5.07 12.42 -21.89
CA PRO A 14 6.40 12.97 -22.18
C PRO A 14 6.43 13.86 -23.42
N ARG A 15 5.63 13.56 -24.46
CA ARG A 15 5.49 14.40 -25.66
C ARG A 15 4.85 15.76 -25.39
N ARG A 16 4.09 15.87 -24.29
CA ARG A 16 3.49 17.13 -23.81
C ARG A 16 4.42 17.87 -22.82
N GLY A 17 5.66 17.40 -22.64
CA GLY A 17 6.62 17.98 -21.70
C GLY A 17 6.40 17.59 -20.24
N VAL A 18 5.55 16.60 -19.96
CA VAL A 18 5.28 16.13 -18.59
C VAL A 18 6.27 15.01 -18.23
N SER A 19 7.00 15.18 -17.13
CA SER A 19 7.91 14.15 -16.62
C SER A 19 7.13 13.02 -15.95
N VAL A 20 7.37 11.78 -16.39
CA VAL A 20 6.74 10.58 -15.85
C VAL A 20 7.81 9.70 -15.21
N ARG A 21 7.64 9.39 -13.92
CA ARG A 21 8.50 8.48 -13.16
C ARG A 21 7.70 7.28 -12.68
N VAL A 22 8.21 6.08 -12.92
CA VAL A 22 7.54 4.84 -12.53
C VAL A 22 8.52 3.98 -11.73
N ALA A 23 8.21 3.74 -10.46
CA ALA A 23 8.92 2.76 -9.64
C ALA A 23 8.13 1.45 -9.60
N VAL A 24 8.76 0.34 -9.95
CA VAL A 24 8.15 -1.00 -9.95
C VAL A 24 9.01 -1.98 -9.20
N ASN A 25 8.44 -3.08 -8.70
CA ASN A 25 9.25 -4.21 -8.28
C ASN A 25 10.06 -4.74 -9.47
N VAL A 26 11.25 -5.30 -9.21
CA VAL A 26 11.97 -6.04 -10.25
C VAL A 26 11.03 -7.08 -10.92
N PRO A 27 10.91 -7.08 -12.27
CA PRO A 27 10.00 -8.00 -12.94
C PRO A 27 10.41 -9.46 -12.72
N SER A 28 9.42 -10.33 -12.48
CA SER A 28 9.63 -11.77 -12.49
C SER A 28 9.55 -12.32 -13.91
N ALA A 29 9.98 -13.56 -14.14
CA ALA A 29 9.83 -14.24 -15.44
C ALA A 29 8.36 -14.31 -15.94
N LYS A 30 7.39 -14.19 -15.03
CA LYS A 30 5.95 -14.22 -15.34
C LYS A 30 5.34 -12.83 -15.53
N THR A 31 6.09 -11.77 -15.24
CA THR A 31 5.59 -10.39 -15.30
C THR A 31 5.69 -9.87 -16.73
N PRO A 32 4.58 -9.52 -17.40
CA PRO A 32 4.64 -8.88 -18.71
C PRO A 32 5.33 -7.53 -18.59
N VAL A 33 6.42 -7.34 -19.35
CA VAL A 33 7.21 -6.09 -19.35
C VAL A 33 6.90 -5.16 -20.53
N GLY A 34 5.94 -5.53 -21.38
CA GLY A 34 5.59 -4.79 -22.59
C GLY A 34 5.19 -3.34 -22.30
N ASP A 35 4.29 -3.14 -21.33
CA ASP A 35 3.79 -1.81 -20.96
C ASP A 35 4.90 -0.94 -20.36
N LEU A 36 5.79 -1.52 -19.56
CA LEU A 36 6.94 -0.81 -18.99
C LEU A 36 7.92 -0.36 -20.08
N ARG A 37 8.23 -1.25 -21.03
CA ARG A 37 9.08 -0.92 -22.19
C ARG A 37 8.44 0.15 -23.07
N ALA A 38 7.11 0.13 -23.24
CA ALA A 38 6.39 1.16 -23.97
C ALA A 38 6.50 2.51 -23.26
N LEU A 39 6.35 2.55 -21.94
CA LEU A 39 6.55 3.75 -21.12
C LEU A 39 7.97 4.30 -21.25
N GLU A 40 9.00 3.45 -21.10
CA GLU A 40 10.39 3.87 -21.31
C GLU A 40 10.61 4.42 -22.73
N SER A 41 10.11 3.73 -23.75
CA SER A 41 10.22 4.15 -25.15
C SER A 41 9.47 5.46 -25.45
N SER A 42 8.45 5.79 -24.65
CA SER A 42 7.73 7.06 -24.76
C SER A 42 8.47 8.24 -24.14
N GLY A 43 9.54 7.99 -23.36
CA GLY A 43 10.30 9.01 -22.63
C GLY A 43 10.04 9.04 -21.13
N ALA A 44 9.26 8.11 -20.57
CA ALA A 44 9.11 7.97 -19.13
C ALA A 44 10.39 7.37 -18.50
N SER A 45 10.70 7.77 -17.28
CA SER A 45 11.77 7.14 -16.49
C SER A 45 11.19 5.99 -15.67
N VAL A 46 11.65 4.77 -15.91
CA VAL A 46 11.22 3.58 -15.15
C VAL A 46 12.39 3.08 -14.30
N ARG A 47 12.13 2.75 -13.03
CA ARG A 47 13.10 2.15 -12.12
C ARG A 47 12.56 0.87 -11.52
N ALA A 48 13.33 -0.21 -11.66
CA ALA A 48 13.09 -1.46 -10.97
C ALA A 48 13.74 -1.43 -9.59
N VAL A 49 12.93 -1.58 -8.54
CA VAL A 49 13.37 -1.66 -7.15
C VAL A 49 13.53 -3.12 -6.77
N ASP A 50 14.74 -3.50 -6.38
CA ASP A 50 15.10 -4.88 -6.01
C ASP A 50 14.75 -5.16 -4.53
N LEU A 51 13.45 -5.08 -4.20
CA LEU A 51 12.98 -5.42 -2.85
C LEU A 51 13.23 -6.87 -2.42
N PRO A 52 13.29 -7.88 -3.33
CA PRO A 52 13.72 -9.21 -2.95
C PRO A 52 15.13 -9.21 -2.32
N ARG A 53 16.09 -8.51 -2.92
CA ARG A 53 17.43 -8.37 -2.33
C ARG A 53 17.44 -7.49 -1.08
N LEU A 54 16.71 -6.38 -1.11
CA LEU A 54 16.76 -5.37 -0.03
C LEU A 54 16.03 -5.82 1.25
N THR A 55 14.96 -6.61 1.12
CA THR A 55 14.04 -6.92 2.23
C THR A 55 13.55 -8.37 2.27
N GLY A 56 13.81 -9.16 1.21
CA GLY A 56 13.16 -10.47 1.02
C GLY A 56 11.69 -10.38 0.58
N GLY A 57 11.17 -9.17 0.34
CA GLY A 57 9.78 -8.91 -0.04
C GLY A 57 9.61 -8.44 -1.49
N VAL A 58 8.46 -7.82 -1.77
CA VAL A 58 8.12 -7.25 -3.09
C VAL A 58 7.53 -5.86 -2.94
N LEU A 59 7.72 -4.99 -3.94
CA LEU A 59 7.09 -3.67 -3.96
C LEU A 59 5.61 -3.84 -4.32
N HIS A 60 4.74 -3.66 -3.32
CA HIS A 60 3.30 -3.90 -3.44
C HIS A 60 2.45 -2.63 -3.27
N THR A 61 3.08 -1.47 -3.09
CA THR A 61 2.42 -0.16 -2.98
C THR A 61 1.81 0.26 -4.33
N LYS A 62 0.60 0.78 -4.30
CA LYS A 62 -0.07 1.36 -5.48
C LYS A 62 -0.43 2.81 -5.21
N LEU A 63 0.47 3.67 -5.67
CA LEU A 63 0.49 5.10 -5.40
C LEU A 63 0.63 5.88 -6.71
N TRP A 64 -0.10 6.99 -6.84
CA TRP A 64 0.13 8.01 -7.86
C TRP A 64 0.40 9.34 -7.17
N LEU A 65 1.28 10.13 -7.78
CA LEU A 65 1.54 11.50 -7.39
C LEU A 65 1.55 12.36 -8.64
N VAL A 66 0.80 13.45 -8.62
CA VAL A 66 0.69 14.39 -9.74
C VAL A 66 0.97 15.79 -9.22
N ASP A 67 1.98 16.43 -9.81
CA ASP A 67 2.41 17.82 -9.58
C ASP A 67 2.65 18.19 -8.10
N GLY A 68 2.98 17.20 -7.26
CA GLY A 68 3.15 17.41 -5.82
C GLY A 68 1.89 17.93 -5.12
N ARG A 69 0.70 17.67 -5.70
CA ARG A 69 -0.58 18.27 -5.27
C ARG A 69 -1.73 17.27 -5.21
N HIS A 70 -1.73 16.27 -6.09
CA HIS A 70 -2.74 15.23 -6.14
C HIS A 70 -2.11 13.88 -5.89
N LEU A 71 -2.84 13.00 -5.22
CA LEU A 71 -2.38 11.64 -4.96
C LEU A 71 -3.53 10.64 -5.07
N TYR A 72 -3.18 9.41 -5.41
CA TYR A 72 -4.04 8.25 -5.27
C TYR A 72 -3.29 7.17 -4.50
N LEU A 73 -3.94 6.58 -3.50
CA LEU A 73 -3.43 5.41 -2.78
C LEU A 73 -4.56 4.37 -2.69
N GLY A 74 -4.28 3.12 -3.03
CA GLY A 74 -5.32 2.09 -2.99
C GLY A 74 -4.79 0.68 -3.26
N SER A 75 -5.73 -0.25 -3.45
CA SER A 75 -5.44 -1.67 -3.67
C SER A 75 -5.25 -2.05 -5.14
N ALA A 76 -5.83 -1.27 -6.07
CA ALA A 76 -5.76 -1.54 -7.51
C ALA A 76 -4.33 -1.60 -8.02
N ASN A 77 -3.93 -2.75 -8.59
CA ASN A 77 -2.66 -2.87 -9.30
C ASN A 77 -2.60 -1.87 -10.47
N MET A 78 -1.39 -1.39 -10.79
CA MET A 78 -1.17 -0.46 -11.91
C MET A 78 -1.09 -1.18 -13.26
N ASP A 79 -1.97 -2.16 -13.46
CA ASP A 79 -2.22 -2.78 -14.74
C ASP A 79 -3.64 -2.43 -15.18
N TRP A 80 -3.83 -2.27 -16.49
CA TRP A 80 -5.12 -1.82 -17.03
C TRP A 80 -6.28 -2.78 -16.71
N ARG A 81 -5.99 -4.05 -16.35
CA ARG A 81 -6.99 -5.08 -16.06
C ARG A 81 -7.54 -4.90 -14.63
N ALA A 82 -6.66 -4.61 -13.67
CA ALA A 82 -7.03 -4.39 -12.28
C ALA A 82 -7.99 -3.21 -12.08
N LEU A 83 -7.89 -2.17 -12.91
CA LEU A 83 -8.78 -1.00 -12.85
C LEU A 83 -10.24 -1.27 -13.26
N THR A 84 -10.54 -2.44 -13.83
CA THR A 84 -11.88 -2.71 -14.40
C THR A 84 -12.50 -4.04 -14.03
N GLN A 85 -11.71 -5.01 -13.53
CA GLN A 85 -12.15 -6.40 -13.37
C GLN A 85 -12.11 -6.92 -11.92
N VAL A 86 -11.50 -6.16 -11.00
CA VAL A 86 -11.31 -6.59 -9.60
C VAL A 86 -12.01 -5.61 -8.67
N LYS A 87 -12.57 -6.11 -7.57
CA LYS A 87 -13.07 -5.24 -6.49
C LYS A 87 -11.86 -4.61 -5.80
N GLU A 88 -11.66 -3.33 -6.06
CA GLU A 88 -10.58 -2.53 -5.49
C GLU A 88 -11.14 -1.35 -4.70
N LEU A 89 -10.35 -0.84 -3.76
CA LEU A 89 -10.65 0.36 -2.99
C LEU A 89 -9.42 1.27 -2.97
N GLY A 90 -9.64 2.57 -3.11
CA GLY A 90 -8.59 3.57 -3.00
C GLY A 90 -9.15 4.94 -2.68
N ALA A 91 -8.27 5.81 -2.19
CA ALA A 91 -8.55 7.22 -1.96
C ALA A 91 -7.79 8.05 -2.98
N ALA A 92 -8.51 8.91 -3.72
CA ALA A 92 -7.93 9.97 -4.52
C ALA A 92 -8.10 11.29 -3.75
N ILE A 93 -7.00 11.95 -3.47
CA ILE A 93 -6.98 13.26 -2.79
C ILE A 93 -6.48 14.28 -3.79
N TYR A 94 -7.32 15.29 -4.03
CA TYR A 94 -7.01 16.38 -4.94
C TYR A 94 -6.70 17.65 -4.16
N ASN A 95 -5.76 18.44 -4.66
CA ASN A 95 -5.49 19.78 -4.13
C ASN A 95 -5.01 19.83 -2.67
N CYS A 96 -4.19 18.86 -2.24
CA CYS A 96 -3.48 18.95 -0.96
C CYS A 96 -2.00 18.64 -1.19
N SER A 97 -1.24 19.70 -1.41
CA SER A 97 0.22 19.63 -1.48
C SER A 97 0.83 19.08 -0.19
N CYS A 98 0.21 19.39 0.95
CA CYS A 98 0.51 18.83 2.26
C CYS A 98 0.71 17.30 2.27
N LEU A 99 -0.34 16.56 1.92
CA LEU A 99 -0.33 15.10 1.90
C LEU A 99 0.46 14.55 0.71
N ALA A 100 0.41 15.23 -0.44
CA ALA A 100 1.18 14.82 -1.61
C ALA A 100 2.70 14.89 -1.34
N GLN A 101 3.18 15.93 -0.65
CA GLN A 101 4.58 16.05 -0.25
C GLN A 101 4.98 15.00 0.78
N ASP A 102 4.10 14.68 1.74
CA ASP A 102 4.43 13.66 2.74
C ASP A 102 4.52 12.25 2.14
N VAL A 103 3.54 11.86 1.32
CA VAL A 103 3.57 10.55 0.66
C VAL A 103 4.63 10.47 -0.44
N ALA A 104 5.05 11.60 -1.02
CA ALA A 104 6.16 11.66 -1.96
C ALA A 104 7.46 11.14 -1.34
N LYS A 105 7.67 11.31 -0.03
CA LYS A 105 8.85 10.75 0.66
C LYS A 105 8.93 9.22 0.51
N ILE A 106 7.79 8.54 0.52
CA ILE A 106 7.70 7.08 0.29
C ILE A 106 8.09 6.76 -1.17
N PHE A 107 7.54 7.52 -2.14
CA PHE A 107 7.90 7.32 -3.55
C PHE A 107 9.37 7.60 -3.83
N GLU A 108 9.93 8.69 -3.29
CA GLU A 108 11.34 9.03 -3.46
C GLU A 108 12.26 7.99 -2.82
N ALA A 109 11.85 7.35 -1.72
CA ALA A 109 12.60 6.23 -1.14
C ALA A 109 12.70 5.06 -2.13
N TYR A 110 11.58 4.70 -2.78
CA TYR A 110 11.59 3.69 -3.85
C TYR A 110 12.45 4.14 -5.04
N TRP A 111 12.33 5.41 -5.42
CA TRP A 111 13.10 5.98 -6.52
C TRP A 111 14.60 5.89 -6.26
N ALA A 112 15.06 6.24 -5.06
CA ALA A 112 16.45 6.14 -4.63
C ALA A 112 16.94 4.68 -4.58
N LEU A 113 16.12 3.77 -4.05
CA LEU A 113 16.45 2.34 -3.96
C LEU A 113 16.42 1.61 -5.31
N GLY A 114 15.82 2.21 -6.34
CA GLY A 114 15.87 1.73 -7.72
C GLY A 114 17.19 2.02 -8.46
N VAL A 115 18.13 2.72 -7.83
CA VAL A 115 19.49 2.92 -8.39
C VAL A 115 20.28 1.61 -8.29
N PRO A 116 21.01 1.20 -9.34
CA PRO A 116 21.83 -0.01 -9.31
C PRO A 116 22.79 -0.02 -8.12
N GLY A 117 22.79 -1.11 -7.35
CA GLY A 117 23.64 -1.28 -6.17
C GLY A 117 23.20 -0.50 -4.93
N ALA A 118 22.03 0.17 -4.94
CA ALA A 118 21.51 0.84 -3.75
C ALA A 118 21.33 -0.14 -2.57
N SER A 119 21.52 0.36 -1.36
CA SER A 119 21.21 -0.30 -0.10
C SER A 119 20.21 0.55 0.69
N ILE A 120 19.51 -0.07 1.62
CA ILE A 120 18.65 0.66 2.57
C ILE A 120 19.57 1.49 3.48
N PRO A 121 19.45 2.82 3.51
CA PRO A 121 20.24 3.65 4.41
C PRO A 121 19.86 3.38 5.88
N SER A 122 20.85 3.48 6.76
CA SER A 122 20.64 3.43 8.20
C SER A 122 21.59 4.42 8.89
N PRO A 123 21.09 5.54 9.43
CA PRO A 123 19.70 6.02 9.34
C PRO A 123 19.31 6.46 7.92
N TRP A 124 17.99 6.61 7.68
CA TRP A 124 17.49 7.31 6.49
C TRP A 124 17.86 8.80 6.54
N PRO A 125 18.19 9.44 5.41
CA PRO A 125 18.38 10.89 5.37
C PRO A 125 17.11 11.65 5.80
N GLU A 126 17.29 12.80 6.45
CA GLU A 126 16.20 13.63 6.99
C GLU A 126 15.15 14.02 5.94
N SER A 127 15.55 14.13 4.66
CA SER A 127 14.63 14.41 3.55
C SER A 127 13.51 13.37 3.38
N PHE A 128 13.66 12.16 3.94
CA PHE A 128 12.65 11.10 3.93
C PHE A 128 11.80 11.07 5.22
N SER A 129 12.22 11.76 6.27
CA SER A 129 11.56 11.76 7.59
C SER A 129 10.24 12.53 7.58
N THR A 130 9.34 12.23 8.52
CA THR A 130 8.06 12.94 8.65
C THR A 130 7.71 13.26 10.10
N SER A 131 7.03 14.39 10.30
CA SER A 131 6.37 14.73 11.56
C SER A 131 4.95 14.17 11.65
N PHE A 132 4.40 13.62 10.57
CA PHE A 132 3.03 13.11 10.52
C PHE A 132 2.99 11.60 10.77
N ASN A 133 2.37 11.21 11.88
CA ASN A 133 2.33 9.84 12.35
C ASN A 133 1.10 9.59 13.22
N LEU A 134 0.99 8.37 13.75
CA LEU A 134 -0.11 7.98 14.63
C LEU A 134 -0.30 8.92 15.83
N GLN A 135 0.79 9.41 16.44
CA GLN A 135 0.74 10.29 17.60
C GLN A 135 0.49 11.75 17.22
N THR A 136 1.01 12.19 16.08
CA THR A 136 0.90 13.56 15.56
C THR A 136 0.38 13.56 14.12
N PRO A 137 -0.89 13.18 13.88
CA PRO A 137 -1.45 13.16 12.53
C PRO A 137 -1.61 14.59 11.99
N LEU A 138 -1.56 14.76 10.67
CA LEU A 138 -1.86 16.03 10.05
C LEU A 138 -3.35 16.33 10.18
N ALA A 139 -3.71 17.40 10.88
CA ALA A 139 -5.07 17.92 10.92
C ALA A 139 -5.35 18.75 9.66
N LEU A 140 -6.43 18.42 8.94
CA LEU A 140 -6.89 19.13 7.76
C LEU A 140 -8.38 18.88 7.51
N THR A 141 -8.96 19.55 6.52
CA THR A 141 -10.35 19.29 6.10
C THR A 141 -10.36 18.58 4.75
N LEU A 142 -11.02 17.42 4.67
CA LEU A 142 -11.26 16.66 3.43
C LEU A 142 -12.74 16.72 3.08
N ASN A 143 -13.07 17.32 1.92
CA ASN A 143 -14.45 17.49 1.44
C ASN A 143 -15.40 18.16 2.47
N GLY A 144 -14.88 19.13 3.24
CA GLY A 144 -15.65 19.83 4.28
C GLY A 144 -15.71 19.10 5.62
N THR A 145 -15.08 17.93 5.75
CA THR A 145 -15.01 17.15 7.00
C THR A 145 -13.63 17.29 7.61
N ASP A 146 -13.57 17.68 8.88
CA ASP A 146 -12.31 17.68 9.64
C ASP A 146 -11.75 16.25 9.75
N ALA A 147 -10.47 16.11 9.47
CA ALA A 147 -9.78 14.84 9.35
C ALA A 147 -8.37 14.94 9.95
N SER A 148 -7.93 13.83 10.54
CA SER A 148 -6.57 13.62 11.00
C SER A 148 -5.95 12.53 10.13
N VAL A 149 -4.90 12.87 9.37
CA VAL A 149 -4.34 11.98 8.35
C VAL A 149 -2.84 11.79 8.55
N TYR A 150 -2.39 10.55 8.43
CA TYR A 150 -0.99 10.19 8.30
C TYR A 150 -0.88 8.99 7.36
N PHE A 151 0.29 8.80 6.74
CA PHE A 151 0.58 7.59 5.96
C PHE A 151 1.45 6.65 6.78
N SER A 152 1.16 5.35 6.72
CA SER A 152 2.02 4.30 7.24
C SER A 152 2.86 3.66 6.13
N SER A 153 3.89 2.91 6.50
CA SER A 153 4.73 2.17 5.55
C SER A 153 5.20 0.83 6.12
N SER A 154 5.68 -0.05 5.25
CA SER A 154 6.31 -1.32 5.60
C SER A 154 7.32 -1.75 4.52
N PRO A 155 8.27 -2.65 4.84
CA PRO A 155 8.61 -3.16 6.17
C PRO A 155 9.35 -2.10 7.03
N PRO A 156 9.63 -2.37 8.33
CA PRO A 156 10.33 -1.42 9.21
C PRO A 156 11.63 -0.83 8.64
N PRO A 157 12.48 -1.59 7.90
CA PRO A 157 13.67 -1.01 7.26
C PRO A 157 13.38 0.09 6.21
N LEU A 158 12.17 0.13 5.63
CA LEU A 158 11.75 1.18 4.69
C LEU A 158 10.98 2.32 5.39
N CYS A 159 10.88 2.31 6.71
CA CYS A 159 10.27 3.38 7.48
C CYS A 159 11.35 4.36 7.91
N ALA A 160 11.44 5.49 7.22
CA ALA A 160 12.25 6.62 7.68
C ALA A 160 11.71 7.18 9.01
N GLU A 161 12.52 8.01 9.67
CA GLU A 161 12.20 8.54 10.99
C GLU A 161 10.82 9.21 11.04
N GLY A 162 10.08 8.92 12.11
CA GLY A 162 8.72 9.38 12.35
C GLY A 162 7.63 8.64 11.58
N ARG A 163 7.93 7.83 10.55
CA ARG A 163 6.91 7.10 9.80
C ARG A 163 6.31 5.95 10.64
N THR A 164 4.99 5.95 10.82
CA THR A 164 4.27 4.84 11.47
C THR A 164 4.36 3.57 10.61
N GLY A 165 4.63 2.43 11.24
CA GLY A 165 4.59 1.13 10.56
C GLY A 165 3.17 0.64 10.30
N ASP A 166 2.92 -0.01 9.16
CA ASP A 166 1.58 -0.47 8.75
C ASP A 166 0.89 -1.34 9.82
N LEU A 167 1.62 -2.27 10.45
CA LEU A 167 1.05 -3.10 11.50
C LEU A 167 0.59 -2.25 12.69
N ALA A 168 1.41 -1.30 13.15
CA ALA A 168 1.06 -0.45 14.28
C ALA A 168 -0.19 0.39 13.98
N ALA A 169 -0.31 0.93 12.77
CA ALA A 169 -1.49 1.67 12.34
C ALA A 169 -2.76 0.79 12.34
N LEU A 170 -2.68 -0.45 11.83
CA LEU A 170 -3.81 -1.38 11.82
C LEU A 170 -4.24 -1.79 13.23
N LEU A 171 -3.28 -2.11 14.10
CA LEU A 171 -3.60 -2.51 15.48
C LEU A 171 -4.22 -1.37 16.27
N ASP A 172 -3.74 -0.13 16.08
CA ASP A 172 -4.31 1.05 16.73
C ASP A 172 -5.77 1.29 16.33
N VAL A 173 -6.11 1.18 15.04
CA VAL A 173 -7.49 1.28 14.56
C VAL A 173 -8.41 0.24 15.22
N ILE A 174 -7.92 -1.00 15.38
CA ILE A 174 -8.69 -2.07 16.03
C ILE A 174 -8.83 -1.81 17.53
N ASP A 175 -7.74 -1.42 18.20
CA ASP A 175 -7.71 -1.16 19.64
C ASP A 175 -8.55 0.06 20.03
N GLY A 176 -8.60 1.10 19.20
CA GLY A 176 -9.39 2.31 19.40
C GLY A 176 -10.87 2.21 19.03
N ALA A 177 -11.31 1.11 18.40
CA ALA A 177 -12.70 0.93 18.00
C ALA A 177 -13.62 0.73 19.22
N ALA A 178 -14.69 1.52 19.29
CA ALA A 178 -15.67 1.47 20.38
C ALA A 178 -16.95 0.69 20.03
N ALA A 179 -17.32 0.61 18.75
CA ALA A 179 -18.61 0.03 18.32
C ALA A 179 -18.44 -1.10 17.30
N PHE A 180 -17.63 -0.91 16.26
CA PHE A 180 -17.43 -1.92 15.24
C PHE A 180 -16.03 -1.86 14.60
N VAL A 181 -15.62 -2.97 14.00
CA VAL A 181 -14.46 -3.08 13.10
C VAL A 181 -14.90 -3.84 11.84
N ASP A 182 -14.83 -3.17 10.70
CA ASP A 182 -15.12 -3.77 9.39
C ASP A 182 -13.84 -4.02 8.61
N VAL A 183 -13.60 -5.28 8.27
CA VAL A 183 -12.41 -5.69 7.54
C VAL A 183 -12.82 -6.25 6.18
N ALA A 184 -12.31 -5.66 5.10
CA ALA A 184 -12.47 -6.18 3.74
C ALA A 184 -11.10 -6.54 3.16
N VAL A 185 -10.84 -7.84 2.95
CA VAL A 185 -9.53 -8.36 2.54
C VAL A 185 -9.65 -9.46 1.49
N MET A 186 -8.59 -9.66 0.70
CA MET A 186 -8.55 -10.77 -0.26
C MET A 186 -8.33 -12.13 0.43
N SER A 187 -7.43 -12.18 1.42
CA SER A 187 -7.03 -13.39 2.15
C SER A 187 -6.92 -13.06 3.63
N TYR A 188 -7.32 -13.99 4.50
CA TYR A 188 -7.22 -13.84 5.95
C TYR A 188 -6.68 -15.12 6.61
N LEU A 189 -5.49 -15.04 7.20
CA LEU A 189 -4.84 -16.13 7.92
C LEU A 189 -4.03 -15.55 9.09
N PRO A 190 -4.11 -16.11 10.31
CA PRO A 190 -3.24 -15.73 11.43
C PRO A 190 -1.83 -16.31 11.28
N GLY A 191 -1.23 -16.15 10.09
CA GLY A 191 0.06 -16.73 9.74
C GLY A 191 0.65 -16.13 8.48
N THR A 192 1.93 -16.39 8.25
CA THR A 192 2.64 -15.87 7.08
C THR A 192 2.25 -16.62 5.81
N GLU A 193 1.60 -15.94 4.87
CA GLU A 193 1.17 -16.58 3.63
C GLU A 193 2.34 -16.85 2.66
N PHE A 194 3.24 -15.88 2.53
CA PHE A 194 4.30 -15.85 1.51
C PHE A 194 5.70 -16.16 2.06
N SER A 195 5.83 -16.47 3.35
CA SER A 195 7.10 -16.85 3.97
C SER A 195 7.23 -18.36 4.06
N ARG A 196 8.47 -18.86 3.94
CA ARG A 196 8.81 -20.29 4.14
C ARG A 196 10.00 -20.40 5.12
N PRO A 197 9.92 -21.23 6.18
CA PRO A 197 8.73 -22.00 6.60
C PRO A 197 7.57 -21.08 7.00
N GLU A 198 6.33 -21.60 6.92
CA GLU A 198 5.16 -20.87 7.40
C GLU A 198 5.27 -20.64 8.91
N ARG A 199 4.92 -19.43 9.36
CA ARG A 199 4.97 -19.04 10.77
C ARG A 199 3.60 -18.58 11.22
N PHE A 200 3.21 -18.98 12.43
CA PHE A 200 2.05 -18.42 13.10
C PHE A 200 2.31 -16.93 13.40
N TRP A 201 1.33 -16.09 13.09
CA TRP A 201 1.43 -14.65 13.24
C TRP A 201 0.05 -14.08 13.63
N PRO A 202 -0.26 -14.05 14.94
CA PRO A 202 -1.60 -13.76 15.42
C PRO A 202 -1.91 -12.27 15.58
N ALA A 203 -0.98 -11.37 15.31
CA ALA A 203 -1.06 -9.98 15.78
C ALA A 203 -2.41 -9.29 15.48
N ILE A 204 -2.92 -9.43 14.25
CA ILE A 204 -4.23 -8.86 13.86
C ILE A 204 -5.39 -9.71 14.41
N ASP A 205 -5.31 -11.04 14.30
CA ASP A 205 -6.36 -11.97 14.75
C ASP A 205 -6.63 -11.83 16.24
N GLU A 206 -5.57 -11.77 17.05
CA GLU A 206 -5.64 -11.54 18.48
C GLU A 206 -6.38 -10.25 18.80
N ARG A 207 -6.09 -9.14 18.10
CA ARG A 207 -6.75 -7.86 18.38
C ARG A 207 -8.20 -7.83 17.95
N LEU A 208 -8.57 -8.47 16.84
CA LEU A 208 -9.97 -8.63 16.45
C LEU A 208 -10.74 -9.43 17.51
N ARG A 209 -10.18 -10.55 17.99
CA ARG A 209 -10.81 -11.39 19.01
C ARG A 209 -10.98 -10.65 20.33
N ARG A 210 -9.93 -9.95 20.79
CA ARG A 210 -9.99 -9.14 22.02
C ARG A 210 -11.00 -8.01 21.90
N ALA A 211 -11.09 -7.34 20.75
CA ALA A 211 -12.12 -6.32 20.50
C ALA A 211 -13.54 -6.88 20.67
N ALA A 212 -13.81 -8.04 20.06
CA ALA A 212 -15.13 -8.68 20.17
C ALA A 212 -15.42 -9.16 21.60
N VAL A 213 -14.51 -9.92 22.22
CA VAL A 213 -14.76 -10.61 23.49
C VAL A 213 -14.63 -9.69 24.71
N GLU A 214 -13.58 -8.88 24.77
CA GLU A 214 -13.29 -8.06 25.95
C GLU A 214 -14.05 -6.73 25.93
N ARG A 215 -14.37 -6.20 24.74
CA ARG A 215 -14.98 -4.88 24.58
C ARG A 215 -16.36 -4.89 23.93
N GLY A 216 -16.86 -6.05 23.50
CA GLY A 216 -18.18 -6.15 22.85
C GLY A 216 -18.26 -5.44 21.49
N VAL A 217 -17.12 -5.18 20.84
CA VAL A 217 -17.05 -4.48 19.55
C VAL A 217 -17.53 -5.42 18.44
N ALA A 218 -18.43 -4.96 17.59
CA ALA A 218 -18.93 -5.75 16.47
C ALA A 218 -17.86 -5.92 15.38
N VAL A 219 -17.34 -7.14 15.20
CA VAL A 219 -16.31 -7.43 14.20
C VAL A 219 -16.95 -8.10 12.97
N ARG A 220 -16.79 -7.49 11.79
CA ARG A 220 -17.33 -8.01 10.52
C ARG A 220 -16.22 -8.16 9.49
N LEU A 221 -16.14 -9.34 8.87
CA LEU A 221 -15.14 -9.64 7.85
C LEU A 221 -15.79 -9.94 6.51
N LEU A 222 -15.28 -9.31 5.46
CA LEU A 222 -15.55 -9.65 4.07
C LEU A 222 -14.25 -10.14 3.42
N ALA A 223 -14.13 -11.45 3.24
CA ALA A 223 -12.96 -12.10 2.65
C ALA A 223 -13.22 -12.58 1.21
N GLY A 224 -12.18 -12.57 0.36
CA GLY A 224 -12.26 -13.08 -1.00
C GLY A 224 -12.53 -14.59 -1.06
N CYS A 225 -13.48 -15.00 -1.90
CA CYS A 225 -13.81 -16.41 -2.14
C CYS A 225 -13.70 -16.71 -3.64
N TRP A 226 -12.64 -17.42 -4.03
CA TRP A 226 -12.33 -17.75 -5.42
C TRP A 226 -11.55 -19.07 -5.49
N SER A 227 -11.32 -19.60 -6.69
CA SER A 227 -10.65 -20.90 -6.91
C SER A 227 -9.26 -21.02 -6.30
N HIS A 228 -8.62 -19.90 -5.98
CA HIS A 228 -7.28 -19.85 -5.38
C HIS A 228 -7.29 -19.49 -3.87
N SER A 229 -8.46 -19.35 -3.24
CA SER A 229 -8.55 -19.16 -1.79
C SER A 229 -7.93 -20.35 -1.04
N ARG A 230 -7.12 -20.08 -0.02
CA ARG A 230 -6.55 -21.14 0.83
C ARG A 230 -7.65 -21.85 1.63
N PRO A 231 -7.76 -23.20 1.56
CA PRO A 231 -8.76 -23.93 2.34
C PRO A 231 -8.69 -23.68 3.85
N GLN A 232 -7.50 -23.42 4.38
CA GLN A 232 -7.25 -23.14 5.80
C GLN A 232 -7.88 -21.82 6.28
N MET A 233 -8.15 -20.87 5.37
CA MET A 233 -8.77 -19.59 5.72
C MET A 233 -10.17 -19.79 6.30
N PHE A 234 -10.97 -20.71 5.74
CA PHE A 234 -12.37 -20.87 6.13
C PHE A 234 -12.56 -21.31 7.59
N PRO A 235 -11.81 -22.28 8.14
CA PRO A 235 -11.82 -22.57 9.57
C PRO A 235 -11.52 -21.35 10.46
N PHE A 236 -10.54 -20.51 10.12
CA PHE A 236 -10.23 -19.31 10.91
C PHE A 236 -11.35 -18.27 10.86
N LEU A 237 -11.93 -18.05 9.68
CA LEU A 237 -13.09 -17.16 9.53
C LEU A 237 -14.29 -17.66 10.33
N ARG A 238 -14.58 -18.97 10.32
CA ARG A 238 -15.64 -19.57 11.15
C ARG A 238 -15.36 -19.42 12.65
N SER A 239 -14.10 -19.55 13.05
CA SER A 239 -13.68 -19.37 14.44
C SER A 239 -13.83 -17.93 14.92
N LEU A 240 -13.68 -16.93 14.04
CA LEU A 240 -14.00 -15.54 14.37
C LEU A 240 -15.50 -15.28 14.43
N ALA A 241 -16.27 -15.84 13.49
CA ALA A 241 -17.72 -15.67 13.43
C ALA A 241 -18.49 -16.34 14.59
N ALA A 242 -17.81 -17.14 15.41
CA ALA A 242 -18.39 -17.80 16.58
C ALA A 242 -18.23 -16.97 17.88
N LEU A 243 -17.57 -15.81 17.81
CA LEU A 243 -17.43 -14.84 18.92
C LEU A 243 -18.62 -13.88 18.92
#